data_AF-A0A972KWW5-F1
#
_entry.id   AF-A0A972KWW5-F1
#
_cell.length_a   1.000
_cell.length_b   1.000
_cell.length_c   1.000
_cell.angle_alpha   90.00
_cell.angle_beta   90.00
_cell.angle_gamma   90.00
#
_symmetry.space_group_name_H-M   'P 1'
#
loop_
_entity.id
_entity.type
_entity.pdbx_description
1 polymer ?
#
loop_
_entity_poly.entity_id
_entity_poly.type
_entity_poly.pdbx_seq_one_letter_code
_entity_poly.pdbx_strand_id
1 'polypeptide(L)'
;MKRILILLLPLMIWSTSAWSKEYQYEADVKGMVCAFCAYSVSKNINKLPGIVKDSVDVSLKKGEVRFRSTSRVTQKTLEPLFTKSGFTISGLTETEVKTTSSMSSKATPTLELNFPGTDTDRFEPVIKAIGNIAATGPSRIEIEAPESLEMEILKPLLLGRQQVIKVEFIPVKQKSIRLRLFDAENE
;
A
#
# COMPACT_ATOMS: atom_id res chain seq x y z
N MET A 1 37.58 -47.84 30.99
CA MET A 1 36.63 -48.74 30.33
C MET A 1 35.22 -48.51 30.87
N LYS A 2 34.41 -47.69 30.18
CA LYS A 2 32.94 -47.73 30.25
C LYS A 2 32.38 -46.99 29.03
N ARG A 3 31.85 -47.80 28.10
CA ARG A 3 31.03 -47.41 26.95
C ARG A 3 29.68 -46.92 27.50
N ILE A 4 29.26 -45.72 27.15
CA ILE A 4 27.90 -45.16 27.32
C ILE A 4 27.95 -43.78 26.67
N LEU A 5 27.02 -43.31 25.86
CA LEU A 5 25.92 -43.88 25.10
C LEU A 5 25.61 -42.72 24.15
N ILE A 6 25.70 -42.96 22.84
CA ILE A 6 25.38 -41.96 21.81
C ILE A 6 23.90 -41.58 22.00
N LEU A 7 23.64 -40.41 22.59
CA LEU A 7 22.31 -39.82 22.64
C LEU A 7 22.19 -38.90 21.43
N LEU A 8 22.00 -39.55 20.27
CA LEU A 8 21.43 -38.95 19.07
C LEU A 8 20.04 -38.41 19.44
N LEU A 9 19.99 -37.15 19.86
CA LEU A 9 18.75 -36.40 19.93
C LEU A 9 18.28 -36.22 18.47
N PRO A 10 17.19 -36.89 18.03
CA PRO A 10 16.77 -36.78 16.65
C PRO A 10 16.37 -35.33 16.39
N LEU A 11 16.89 -34.78 15.29
CA LEU A 11 16.41 -33.56 14.68
C LEU A 11 14.90 -33.69 14.41
N MET A 12 14.09 -33.30 15.39
CA MET A 12 12.67 -32.99 15.23
C MET A 12 12.58 -31.63 14.53
N ILE A 13 13.02 -31.60 13.27
CA ILE A 13 12.60 -30.60 12.31
C ILE A 13 11.19 -31.04 11.88
N TRP A 14 10.20 -30.81 12.74
CA TRP A 14 8.84 -30.62 12.26
C TRP A 14 8.78 -29.22 11.66
N SER A 15 9.25 -29.13 10.41
CA SER A 15 8.89 -28.04 9.53
C SER A 15 7.38 -28.13 9.30
N THR A 16 6.61 -27.52 10.18
CA THR A 16 5.23 -27.17 9.90
C THR A 16 5.31 -26.08 8.83
N SER A 17 5.11 -26.45 7.56
CA SER A 17 4.75 -25.49 6.54
C SER A 17 3.46 -24.82 6.99
N ALA A 18 3.57 -23.62 7.55
CA ALA A 18 2.44 -22.80 7.90
C ALA A 18 1.77 -22.36 6.58
N TRP A 19 0.76 -23.10 6.13
CA TRP A 19 -0.14 -22.66 5.06
C TRP A 19 -0.90 -21.44 5.57
N SER A 20 -0.41 -20.24 5.24
CA SER A 20 -1.14 -19.01 5.48
C SER A 20 -2.30 -18.93 4.50
N LYS A 21 -3.55 -19.00 4.98
CA LYS A 21 -4.72 -18.69 4.17
C LYS A 21 -4.72 -17.19 3.84
N GLU A 22 -4.92 -16.85 2.57
CA GLU A 22 -5.04 -15.46 2.11
C GLU A 22 -6.45 -15.24 1.56
N TYR A 23 -7.05 -14.12 1.94
CA TYR A 23 -8.38 -13.70 1.53
C TYR A 23 -8.25 -12.51 0.58
N GLN A 24 -9.02 -12.51 -0.50
CA GLN A 24 -9.22 -11.35 -1.36
C GLN A 24 -10.58 -10.75 -1.06
N TYR A 25 -10.60 -9.43 -0.91
CA TYR A 25 -11.79 -8.64 -0.66
C TYR A 25 -12.02 -7.66 -1.81
N GLU A 26 -13.29 -7.44 -2.11
CA GLU A 26 -13.78 -6.42 -3.04
C GLU A 26 -14.97 -5.73 -2.39
N ALA A 27 -15.01 -4.40 -2.47
CA ALA A 27 -16.07 -3.60 -1.87
C ALA A 27 -16.31 -2.31 -2.66
N ASP A 28 -17.55 -1.84 -2.63
CA ASP A 28 -17.94 -0.53 -3.17
C ASP A 28 -17.62 0.56 -2.15
N VAL A 29 -17.09 1.69 -2.62
CA VAL A 29 -16.78 2.86 -1.80
C VAL A 29 -17.39 4.11 -2.43
N LYS A 30 -18.33 4.72 -1.71
CA LYS A 30 -18.96 5.99 -2.09
C LYS A 30 -18.27 7.18 -1.43
N GLY A 31 -18.28 8.31 -2.14
CA GLY A 31 -17.70 9.59 -1.68
C GLY A 31 -16.29 9.88 -2.19
N MET A 32 -15.67 8.96 -2.94
CA MET A 32 -14.39 9.22 -3.59
C MET A 32 -14.60 9.97 -4.90
N VAL A 33 -13.99 11.16 -5.03
CA VAL A 33 -14.12 12.00 -6.24
C VAL A 33 -12.77 12.41 -6.85
N CYS A 34 -11.66 12.16 -6.16
CA CYS A 34 -10.32 12.48 -6.66
C CYS A 34 -9.27 11.50 -6.12
N ALA A 35 -8.07 11.54 -6.70
CA ALA A 35 -6.94 10.69 -6.36
C ALA A 35 -6.52 10.81 -4.88
N PHE A 36 -6.68 12.00 -4.29
CA PHE A 36 -6.43 12.21 -2.86
C PHE A 36 -7.44 11.46 -1.97
N CYS A 37 -8.71 11.38 -2.39
CA CYS A 37 -9.71 10.55 -1.70
C CYS A 37 -9.36 9.07 -1.82
N ALA A 38 -8.96 8.62 -3.01
CA ALA A 38 -8.53 7.24 -3.25
C ALA A 38 -7.31 6.87 -2.37
N TYR A 39 -6.34 7.77 -2.24
CA TYR A 39 -5.22 7.61 -1.31
C TYR A 39 -5.67 7.50 0.15
N SER A 40 -6.59 8.35 0.59
CA SER A 40 -7.11 8.29 1.96
C SER A 40 -7.77 6.94 2.25
N VAL A 41 -8.52 6.41 1.28
CA VAL A 41 -9.14 5.08 1.35
C VAL A 41 -8.10 3.97 1.43
N SER A 42 -7.10 3.98 0.53
CA SER A 42 -6.06 2.95 0.54
C SER A 42 -5.21 2.99 1.81
N LYS A 43 -4.86 4.19 2.29
CA LYS A 43 -4.14 4.40 3.54
C LYS A 43 -4.90 3.86 4.74
N ASN A 44 -6.21 4.07 4.80
CA ASN A 44 -7.03 3.56 5.91
C ASN A 44 -7.13 2.02 5.89
N ILE A 45 -7.22 1.40 4.71
CA ILE A 45 -7.19 -0.06 4.58
C ILE A 45 -5.83 -0.60 5.01
N ASN A 46 -4.73 0.00 4.54
CA ASN A 46 -3.37 -0.46 4.87
C ASN A 46 -3.04 -0.43 6.38
N LYS A 47 -3.80 0.31 7.20
CA LYS A 47 -3.66 0.30 8.67
C LYS A 47 -4.30 -0.92 9.34
N LEU A 48 -5.13 -1.68 8.63
CA LEU A 48 -5.77 -2.87 9.17
C LEU A 48 -4.75 -4.00 9.38
N PRO A 49 -4.91 -4.79 10.46
CA PRO A 49 -4.05 -5.93 10.69
C PRO A 49 -4.25 -6.98 9.59
N GLY A 50 -3.14 -7.60 9.16
CA GLY A 50 -3.13 -8.71 8.22
C GLY A 50 -3.22 -8.33 6.74
N ILE A 51 -3.41 -7.05 6.40
CA ILE A 51 -3.40 -6.59 5.01
C ILE A 51 -2.05 -6.88 4.35
N VAL A 52 -2.10 -7.46 3.16
CA VAL A 52 -0.91 -7.75 2.37
C VAL A 52 -0.39 -6.44 1.79
N LYS A 53 0.91 -6.18 2.00
CA LYS A 53 1.57 -4.96 1.53
C LYS A 53 1.37 -4.80 0.02
N ASP A 54 1.09 -3.58 -0.42
CA ASP A 54 0.86 -3.22 -1.83
C ASP A 54 -0.27 -3.99 -2.51
N SER A 55 -1.17 -4.63 -1.77
CA SER A 55 -2.31 -5.35 -2.36
C SER A 55 -3.55 -4.48 -2.59
N VAL A 56 -3.59 -3.28 -1.99
CA VAL A 56 -4.76 -2.40 -2.08
C VAL A 56 -4.76 -1.68 -3.43
N ASP A 57 -5.82 -1.89 -4.18
CA ASP A 57 -6.10 -1.26 -5.48
C ASP A 57 -7.45 -0.54 -5.42
N VAL A 58 -7.49 0.73 -5.85
CA VAL A 58 -8.68 1.58 -5.78
C VAL A 58 -9.05 2.03 -7.17
N SER A 59 -10.30 1.82 -7.57
CA SER A 59 -10.84 2.28 -8.84
C SER A 59 -11.84 3.40 -8.63
N LEU A 60 -11.46 4.64 -8.95
CA LEU A 60 -12.39 5.77 -8.91
C LEU A 60 -13.54 5.65 -9.92
N LYS A 61 -13.25 5.13 -11.12
CA LYS A 61 -14.25 4.98 -12.17
C LYS A 61 -15.35 3.97 -11.81
N LYS A 62 -14.97 2.89 -11.13
CA LYS A 62 -15.92 1.87 -10.68
C LYS A 62 -16.50 2.17 -9.29
N GLY A 63 -15.83 3.02 -8.51
CA GLY A 63 -16.18 3.25 -7.12
C GLY A 63 -15.90 2.03 -6.26
N GLU A 64 -14.85 1.28 -6.57
CA GLU A 64 -14.52 -0.01 -5.96
C GLU A 64 -13.13 0.01 -5.32
N VAL A 65 -12.93 -0.83 -4.31
CA VAL A 65 -11.63 -1.14 -3.73
C VAL A 65 -11.42 -2.64 -3.61
N ARG A 66 -10.22 -3.09 -3.96
CA ARG A 66 -9.78 -4.49 -3.86
C ARG A 66 -8.54 -4.57 -3.01
N PHE A 67 -8.45 -5.57 -2.13
CA PHE A 67 -7.29 -5.78 -1.28
C PHE A 67 -7.16 -7.24 -0.85
N ARG A 68 -5.96 -7.62 -0.39
CA ARG A 68 -5.70 -8.96 0.14
C ARG A 68 -5.34 -8.89 1.61
N SER A 69 -5.71 -9.94 2.35
CA SER A 69 -5.48 -10.04 3.79
C SER A 69 -5.17 -11.47 4.21
N THR A 70 -4.24 -11.63 5.15
CA THR A 70 -3.92 -12.90 5.81
C THR A 70 -4.87 -13.21 6.98
N SER A 71 -5.63 -12.22 7.44
CA SER A 71 -6.68 -12.37 8.44
C SER A 71 -8.04 -11.97 7.88
N ARG A 72 -9.11 -12.58 8.41
CA ARG A 72 -10.47 -12.27 7.97
C ARG A 72 -10.84 -10.83 8.32
N VAL A 73 -11.31 -10.06 7.35
CA VAL A 73 -11.80 -8.69 7.52
C VAL A 73 -13.33 -8.71 7.42
N THR A 74 -14.00 -8.03 8.35
CA THR A 74 -15.46 -7.93 8.35
C THR A 74 -15.91 -6.52 8.04
N GLN A 75 -17.12 -6.38 7.49
CA GLN A 75 -17.71 -5.07 7.20
C GLN A 75 -17.78 -4.16 8.44
N LYS A 76 -18.09 -4.74 9.61
CA LYS A 76 -18.12 -4.02 10.90
C LYS A 76 -16.78 -3.39 11.28
N THR A 77 -15.66 -3.98 10.84
CA THR A 77 -14.32 -3.43 11.05
C THR A 77 -14.03 -2.27 10.10
N LEU A 78 -14.56 -2.33 8.87
CA LEU A 78 -14.32 -1.33 7.82
C LEU A 78 -15.17 -0.07 8.01
N GLU A 79 -16.47 -0.22 8.30
CA GLU A 79 -17.42 0.89 8.49
C GLU A 79 -16.86 2.07 9.30
N PRO A 80 -16.37 1.90 10.55
CA PRO A 80 -15.90 3.01 11.37
C PRO A 80 -14.63 3.68 10.84
N LEU A 81 -13.82 3.00 10.02
CA LEU A 81 -12.63 3.60 9.39
C LEU A 81 -13.00 4.57 8.27
N PHE A 82 -14.07 4.28 7.54
CA PHE A 82 -14.51 5.08 6.41
C PHE A 82 -15.45 6.21 6.81
N THR A 83 -16.38 5.96 7.75
CA THR A 83 -17.32 7.00 8.20
C THR A 83 -16.61 8.21 8.79
N LYS A 84 -15.51 8.00 9.54
CA LYS A 84 -14.67 9.08 10.08
C LYS A 84 -14.03 9.96 9.00
N SER A 85 -13.79 9.41 7.82
CA SER A 85 -13.21 10.09 6.67
C SER A 85 -14.26 10.57 5.65
N GLY A 86 -15.56 10.40 5.95
CA GLY A 86 -16.66 10.81 5.08
C GLY A 86 -16.96 9.87 3.91
N PHE A 87 -16.49 8.62 3.97
CA PHE A 87 -16.74 7.59 2.96
C PHE A 87 -17.73 6.55 3.47
N THR A 88 -18.44 5.91 2.54
CA THR A 88 -19.35 4.79 2.83
C THR A 88 -18.88 3.56 2.08
N ILE A 89 -18.68 2.46 2.78
CA ILE A 89 -18.29 1.17 2.20
C ILE A 89 -19.47 0.19 2.21
N SER A 90 -19.65 -0.56 1.12
CA SER A 90 -20.72 -1.57 0.98
C SER A 90 -20.29 -2.72 0.07
N GLY A 91 -21.12 -3.77 -0.04
CA GLY A 91 -20.90 -4.83 -1.04
C GLY A 91 -19.66 -5.69 -0.79
N LEU A 92 -19.22 -5.84 0.47
CA LEU A 92 -18.00 -6.60 0.80
C LEU A 92 -18.14 -8.06 0.37
N THR A 93 -17.37 -8.46 -0.63
CA THR A 93 -17.28 -9.82 -1.16
C THR A 93 -15.93 -10.42 -0.75
N GLU A 94 -15.96 -11.62 -0.17
CA GLU A 94 -14.77 -12.39 0.25
C GLU A 94 -14.54 -13.55 -0.70
N THR A 95 -13.32 -13.73 -1.18
CA THR A 95 -12.88 -14.91 -1.94
C THR A 95 -11.60 -15.46 -1.36
N GLU A 96 -11.55 -16.77 -1.09
CA GLU A 96 -10.32 -17.43 -0.64
C GLU A 96 -9.33 -17.56 -1.81
N VAL A 97 -8.11 -17.05 -1.63
CA VAL A 97 -7.04 -17.15 -2.61
C VAL A 97 -6.16 -18.35 -2.25
N LYS A 98 -6.08 -19.33 -3.16
CA LYS A 98 -5.06 -20.37 -3.08
C LYS A 98 -3.74 -19.73 -3.50
N THR A 99 -2.81 -19.62 -2.56
CA THR A 99 -1.53 -18.93 -2.74
C THR A 99 -0.76 -19.50 -3.93
N THR A 100 -0.72 -18.78 -5.04
CA THR A 100 0.37 -18.89 -6.03
C THR A 100 1.28 -17.71 -5.74
N SER A 101 2.42 -18.00 -5.14
CA SER A 101 3.44 -17.01 -4.81
C SER A 101 3.88 -16.26 -6.06
N SER A 102 3.34 -15.06 -6.30
CA SER A 102 3.99 -14.11 -7.21
C SER A 102 5.18 -13.54 -6.44
N MET A 103 6.35 -14.09 -6.72
CA MET A 103 7.63 -13.53 -6.30
C MET A 103 7.66 -12.07 -6.74
N SER A 104 7.59 -11.14 -5.77
CA SER A 104 7.76 -9.71 -6.00
C SER A 104 9.22 -9.48 -6.38
N SER A 105 9.50 -9.47 -7.68
CA SER A 105 10.77 -8.98 -8.20
C SER A 105 10.88 -7.51 -7.82
N LYS A 106 12.03 -7.12 -7.26
CA LYS A 106 12.28 -5.76 -6.82
C LYS A 106 12.29 -4.83 -8.04
N ALA A 107 11.17 -4.16 -8.30
CA ALA A 107 11.03 -3.24 -9.42
C ALA A 107 12.02 -2.09 -9.29
N THR A 108 12.59 -1.66 -10.42
CA THR A 108 13.46 -0.47 -10.48
C THR A 108 12.59 0.75 -10.79
N PRO A 109 12.75 1.87 -10.07
CA PRO A 109 11.97 3.07 -10.36
C PRO A 109 12.36 3.66 -11.73
N THR A 110 11.37 4.12 -12.50
CA THR A 110 11.59 4.89 -13.74
C THR A 110 12.27 6.23 -13.41
N LEU A 111 11.91 6.82 -12.27
CA LEU A 111 12.44 8.09 -11.80
C LEU A 111 12.64 8.05 -10.29
N GLU A 112 13.81 8.46 -9.83
CA GLU A 112 14.11 8.68 -8.41
C GLU A 112 14.63 10.10 -8.22
N LEU A 113 14.00 10.84 -7.30
CA LEU A 113 14.38 12.19 -6.92
C LEU A 113 14.64 12.25 -5.42
N ASN A 114 15.76 12.89 -5.06
CA ASN A 114 16.15 13.14 -3.69
C ASN A 114 16.17 14.64 -3.45
N PHE A 115 15.27 15.13 -2.61
CA PHE A 115 15.18 16.53 -2.22
C PHE A 115 15.89 16.72 -0.86
N PRO A 116 16.98 17.52 -0.82
CA PRO A 116 17.64 17.81 0.44
C PRO A 116 16.77 18.75 1.29
N GLY A 117 16.63 18.41 2.58
CA GLY A 117 15.85 19.22 3.54
C GLY A 117 14.35 18.88 3.55
N THR A 118 13.59 19.79 4.15
CA THR A 118 12.14 19.64 4.40
C THR A 118 11.32 20.82 3.88
N ASP A 119 11.92 21.69 3.07
CA ASP A 119 11.26 22.85 2.48
C ASP A 119 10.47 22.39 1.24
N THR A 120 9.20 22.04 1.45
CA THR A 120 8.31 21.53 0.40
C THR A 120 7.90 22.61 -0.59
N ASP A 121 7.82 23.88 -0.17
CA ASP A 121 7.36 24.98 -1.01
C ASP A 121 8.31 25.21 -2.19
N ARG A 122 9.61 25.12 -1.93
CA ARG A 122 10.64 25.20 -2.98
C ARG A 122 10.47 24.13 -4.07
N PHE A 123 10.04 22.93 -3.69
CA PHE A 123 9.95 21.78 -4.59
C PHE A 123 8.51 21.47 -5.05
N GLU A 124 7.52 22.23 -4.58
CA GLU A 124 6.11 22.07 -4.94
C GLU A 124 5.89 22.00 -6.47
N PRO A 125 6.50 22.86 -7.31
CA PRO A 125 6.31 22.78 -8.75
C PRO A 125 6.80 21.44 -9.35
N VAL A 126 7.89 20.89 -8.81
CA VAL A 126 8.45 19.60 -9.24
C VAL A 126 7.52 18.46 -8.82
N ILE A 127 7.06 18.45 -7.57
CA ILE A 127 6.12 17.44 -7.07
C ILE A 127 4.82 17.47 -7.89
N LYS A 128 4.32 18.66 -8.22
CA LYS A 128 3.14 18.83 -9.06
C LYS A 128 3.35 18.27 -10.47
N ALA A 129 4.52 18.53 -11.08
CA ALA A 129 4.85 18.00 -12.40
C ALA A 129 4.89 16.46 -12.40
N ILE A 130 5.48 15.85 -11.37
CA ILE A 130 5.48 14.39 -11.20
C ILE A 130 4.05 13.86 -11.08
N GLY A 131 3.21 14.51 -10.29
CA GLY A 131 1.79 14.13 -10.17
C GLY A 131 1.04 14.22 -11.50
N ASN A 132 1.42 15.13 -12.39
CA ASN A 132 0.83 15.20 -13.74
C ASN A 132 1.28 14.02 -14.62
N ILE A 133 2.57 13.68 -14.57
CA ILE A 133 3.12 12.53 -15.29
C ILE A 133 2.47 11.24 -14.79
N ALA A 134 2.45 11.03 -13.48
CA ALA A 134 1.87 9.86 -12.84
C ALA A 134 0.37 9.70 -13.15
N ALA A 135 -0.36 10.81 -13.35
CA ALA A 135 -1.78 10.77 -13.71
C ALA A 135 -2.06 10.42 -15.18
N THR A 136 -1.04 10.21 -16.03
CA THR A 136 -1.25 9.84 -17.44
C THR A 136 -1.60 8.36 -17.63
N GLY A 137 -1.23 7.51 -16.67
CA GLY A 137 -1.38 6.07 -16.75
C GLY A 137 -1.41 5.40 -15.38
N PRO A 138 -1.42 4.06 -15.33
CA PRO A 138 -1.23 3.34 -14.09
C PRO A 138 0.21 3.51 -13.61
N SER A 139 0.36 4.13 -12.44
CA SER A 139 1.66 4.42 -11.84
C SER A 139 1.63 4.22 -10.33
N ARG A 140 2.82 3.96 -9.78
CA ARG A 140 3.05 3.83 -8.34
C ARG A 140 4.11 4.84 -7.92
N ILE A 141 3.87 5.53 -6.81
CA ILE A 141 4.82 6.47 -6.22
C ILE A 141 5.13 6.00 -4.80
N GLU A 142 6.41 5.78 -4.50
CA GLU A 142 6.90 5.64 -3.13
C GLU A 142 7.50 6.95 -2.65
N ILE A 143 7.14 7.37 -1.44
CA ILE A 143 7.60 8.61 -0.82
C ILE A 143 8.19 8.27 0.54
N GLU A 144 9.49 8.47 0.72
CA GLU A 144 10.14 8.45 2.03
C GLU A 144 10.31 9.89 2.52
N ALA A 145 9.60 10.27 3.58
CA ALA A 145 9.70 11.62 4.17
C ALA A 145 9.28 11.62 5.66
N PRO A 146 9.59 12.68 6.43
CA PRO A 146 8.98 12.90 7.74
C PRO A 146 7.46 12.87 7.68
N GLU A 147 6.82 12.20 8.64
CA GLU A 147 5.36 12.09 8.72
C GLU A 147 4.65 13.46 8.72
N SER A 148 5.27 14.48 9.32
CA SER A 148 4.73 15.84 9.35
C SER A 148 4.54 16.45 7.97
N LEU A 149 5.33 16.04 6.98
CA LEU A 149 5.30 16.59 5.61
C LEU A 149 4.34 15.85 4.68
N GLU A 150 3.70 14.77 5.16
CA GLU A 150 2.87 13.91 4.31
C GLU A 150 1.82 14.73 3.55
N MET A 151 1.06 15.56 4.27
CA MET A 151 -0.01 16.35 3.65
C MET A 151 0.51 17.44 2.72
N GLU A 152 1.67 18.01 3.01
CA GLU A 152 2.31 19.05 2.19
C GLU A 152 2.81 18.48 0.86
N ILE A 153 3.32 17.25 0.86
CA ILE A 153 3.77 16.56 -0.35
C ILE A 153 2.59 16.03 -1.16
N LEU A 154 1.57 15.45 -0.51
CA LEU A 154 0.47 14.79 -1.20
C LEU A 154 -0.51 15.77 -1.87
N LYS A 155 -0.69 16.97 -1.32
CA LYS A 155 -1.57 18.00 -1.91
C LYS A 155 -1.19 18.34 -3.37
N PRO A 156 0.03 18.83 -3.66
CA PRO A 156 0.43 19.12 -5.04
C PRO A 156 0.50 17.86 -5.91
N LEU A 157 0.69 16.67 -5.32
CA LEU A 157 0.80 15.41 -6.02
C LEU A 157 -0.54 14.80 -6.48
N LEU A 158 -1.61 14.91 -5.66
CA LEU A 158 -2.85 14.16 -5.87
C LEU A 158 -4.12 15.03 -5.96
N LEU A 159 -4.14 16.20 -5.35
CA LEU A 159 -5.37 16.99 -5.21
C LEU A 159 -5.92 17.40 -6.59
N GLY A 160 -7.23 17.23 -6.77
CA GLY A 160 -7.95 17.57 -8.01
C GLY A 160 -7.76 16.60 -9.18
N ARG A 161 -6.94 15.56 -9.05
CA ARG A 161 -6.71 14.57 -10.13
C ARG A 161 -7.78 13.49 -10.10
N GLN A 162 -8.26 13.06 -11.27
CA GLN A 162 -9.25 11.98 -11.39
C GLN A 162 -8.62 10.60 -11.63
N GLN A 163 -7.38 10.56 -12.12
CA GLN A 163 -6.64 9.30 -12.25
C GLN A 163 -6.07 8.89 -10.89
N VAL A 164 -6.35 7.65 -10.48
CA VAL A 164 -5.78 7.09 -9.25
C VAL A 164 -4.29 6.84 -9.48
N ILE A 165 -3.47 7.37 -8.58
CA ILE A 165 -2.04 7.07 -8.48
C ILE A 165 -1.87 6.26 -7.21
N LYS A 166 -1.22 5.09 -7.32
CA LYS A 166 -0.95 4.27 -6.13
C LYS A 166 0.21 4.89 -5.37
N VAL A 167 -0.07 5.50 -4.21
CA VAL A 167 0.97 6.12 -3.39
C VAL A 167 1.23 5.29 -2.14
N GLU A 168 2.50 4.98 -1.90
CA GLU A 168 2.99 4.44 -0.64
C GLU A 168 3.83 5.51 0.06
N PHE A 169 3.36 5.98 1.21
CA PHE A 169 4.10 6.92 2.05
C PHE A 169 4.79 6.16 3.18
N ILE A 170 6.12 6.26 3.23
CA ILE A 170 7.00 5.58 4.18
C ILE A 170 7.57 6.64 5.13
N PRO A 171 7.07 6.74 6.38
CA PRO A 171 7.55 7.75 7.31
C PRO A 171 8.99 7.44 7.73
N VAL A 172 9.89 8.42 7.59
CA VAL A 172 11.29 8.33 8.02
C VAL A 172 11.68 9.46 8.96
N LYS A 173 12.69 9.23 9.82
CA LYS A 173 13.16 10.24 10.78
C LYS A 173 14.09 11.31 10.16
N GLN A 174 14.58 11.07 8.94
CA GLN A 174 15.59 11.92 8.30
C GLN A 174 14.95 13.16 7.68
N LYS A 175 15.70 14.28 7.65
CA LYS A 175 15.25 15.56 7.08
C LYS A 175 15.48 15.61 5.56
N SER A 176 14.96 14.64 4.84
CA SER A 176 15.04 14.55 3.39
C SER A 176 13.78 13.91 2.84
N ILE A 177 13.47 14.22 1.59
CA ILE A 177 12.35 13.62 0.86
C ILE A 177 12.92 12.81 -0.29
N ARG A 178 12.64 11.51 -0.34
CA ARG A 178 12.93 10.66 -1.50
C ARG A 178 11.62 10.28 -2.16
N LEU A 179 11.49 10.59 -3.45
CA LEU A 179 10.32 10.24 -4.25
C LEU A 179 10.75 9.30 -5.38
N ARG A 180 10.11 8.14 -5.47
CA ARG A 180 10.36 7.13 -6.50
C ARG A 180 9.07 6.88 -7.28
N LEU A 181 9.10 7.08 -8.60
CA LEU A 181 7.99 6.82 -9.52
C LEU A 181 8.28 5.53 -10.29
N PHE A 182 7.25 4.68 -10.37
CA PHE A 182 7.25 3.42 -11.10
C PHE A 182 6.07 3.44 -12.07
N ASP A 183 6.32 3.06 -13.31
CA ASP A 183 5.25 2.81 -14.28
C ASP A 183 4.79 1.35 -14.17
N ALA A 184 3.49 1.10 -14.33
CA ALA A 184 2.95 -0.25 -14.21
C ALA A 184 3.40 -1.22 -15.32
N GLU A 185 4.12 -0.75 -16.33
CA GLU A 185 4.72 -1.60 -17.38
C GLU A 185 5.99 -2.34 -16.90
N ASN A 186 6.56 -1.95 -15.74
CA ASN A 186 7.80 -2.50 -15.18
C ASN A 186 7.60 -3.44 -13.97
N GLU A 187 6.38 -3.94 -13.74
CA GLU A 187 6.05 -4.93 -12.68
C GLU A 187 5.34 -6.17 -13.22
#